data_AF-A0A351J1R5-F1
#
_entry.id   AF-A0A351J1R5-F1
#
_cell.length_a   1.000
_cell.length_b   1.000
_cell.length_c   1.000
_cell.angle_alpha   90.00
_cell.angle_beta   90.00
_cell.angle_gamma   90.00
#
_symmetry.space_group_name_H-M   'P 1'
#
loop_
_entity.id
_entity.type
_entity.pdbx_description
1 polymer ?
#
loop_
_entity_poly.entity_id
_entity_poly.type
_entity_poly.pdbx_seq_one_letter_code
_entity_poly.pdbx_strand_id
1 'polypeptide(L)'
;NDVAGDGTTTATLLAQAFVREGMKNVTAGANPMVVKKGIQKAVDKAVASIVANAKKMNGMDDIVRVGTISAGDELVGKLIADAMKKVTADGVITVEESKSAETYCEVVEGMQFDRGYISPYMVTDTDKMEAIIEDGLILITDKKIS
;
A
#
# COMPACT_ATOMS: atom_id res chain seq x y z
N ASN A 1 2.72 7.96 -0.34
CA ASN A 1 1.89 6.84 -0.83
C ASN A 1 2.34 5.51 -0.27
N ASP A 2 3.54 5.47 0.28
CA ASP A 2 4.27 4.29 0.73
C ASP A 2 3.69 3.62 2.00
N VAL A 3 2.65 4.17 2.61
CA VAL A 3 2.08 3.70 3.89
C VAL A 3 0.92 2.73 3.70
N ALA A 4 0.14 2.84 2.61
CA ALA A 4 -1.09 2.06 2.42
C ALA A 4 -1.27 1.43 1.03
N GLY A 5 -0.49 1.84 0.01
CA GLY A 5 -0.54 1.25 -1.34
C GLY A 5 -1.79 1.56 -2.19
N ASP A 6 -2.93 1.87 -1.56
CA ASP A 6 -4.21 2.24 -2.19
C ASP A 6 -4.83 3.50 -1.52
N GLY A 7 -5.84 4.11 -2.14
CA GLY A 7 -6.64 5.20 -1.56
C GLY A 7 -6.23 6.61 -1.98
N THR A 8 -5.41 6.75 -3.02
CA THR A 8 -4.90 8.03 -3.54
C THR A 8 -6.01 9.00 -3.93
N THR A 9 -7.02 8.51 -4.65
CA THR A 9 -8.18 9.31 -5.08
C THR A 9 -8.97 9.81 -3.89
N THR A 10 -9.23 8.95 -2.90
CA THR A 10 -9.92 9.31 -1.66
C THR A 10 -9.15 10.36 -0.87
N ALA A 11 -7.84 10.17 -0.71
CA ALA A 11 -6.98 11.14 -0.03
C ALA A 11 -7.01 12.51 -0.72
N THR A 12 -6.96 12.52 -2.06
CA THR A 12 -6.97 13.76 -2.85
C THR A 12 -8.30 14.50 -2.72
N LEU A 13 -9.43 13.80 -2.78
CA LEU A 13 -10.76 14.38 -2.61
C LEU A 13 -10.96 14.94 -1.19
N LEU A 14 -10.54 14.22 -0.16
CA LEU A 14 -10.62 14.70 1.22
C LEU A 14 -9.75 15.94 1.45
N ALA A 15 -8.53 15.94 0.91
CA ALA A 15 -7.66 17.11 0.96
C ALA A 15 -8.30 18.32 0.28
N GLN A 16 -8.87 18.14 -0.91
CA GLN A 16 -9.59 19.20 -1.62
C GLN A 16 -10.77 19.74 -0.80
N ALA A 17 -11.57 18.85 -0.21
CA ALA A 17 -12.72 19.22 0.62
C ALA A 17 -12.30 20.02 1.87
N PHE A 18 -11.27 19.56 2.57
CA PHE A 18 -10.74 20.27 3.75
C PHE A 18 -10.17 21.65 3.39
N VAL A 19 -9.45 21.76 2.27
CA VAL A 19 -8.92 23.06 1.81
C VAL A 19 -10.07 24.00 1.48
N ARG A 20 -11.06 23.54 0.69
CA ARG A 20 -12.20 24.37 0.28
C ARG A 20 -13.01 24.89 1.47
N GLU A 21 -13.43 24.01 2.36
CA GLU A 21 -14.23 24.40 3.53
C GLU A 21 -13.41 25.14 4.58
N GLY A 22 -12.13 24.79 4.75
CA GLY A 22 -11.21 25.53 5.60
C GLY A 22 -11.03 26.97 5.13
N MET A 23 -10.75 27.17 3.84
CA MET A 23 -10.61 28.49 3.22
C MET A 23 -11.87 29.33 3.38
N LYS A 24 -13.05 28.74 3.15
CA LYS A 24 -14.34 29.43 3.32
C LYS A 24 -14.53 29.99 4.73
N ASN A 25 -14.23 29.20 5.75
CA ASN A 25 -14.34 29.63 7.15
C ASN A 25 -13.29 30.69 7.51
N VAL A 26 -12.06 30.57 6.98
CA VAL A 26 -11.02 31.58 7.17
C VAL A 26 -11.40 32.90 6.51
N THR A 27 -11.94 32.88 5.29
CA THR A 27 -12.44 34.09 4.60
C THR A 27 -13.60 34.75 5.34
N ALA A 28 -14.38 33.99 6.11
CA ALA A 28 -15.44 34.50 6.98
C ALA A 28 -14.91 35.06 8.32
N GLY A 29 -13.58 35.11 8.52
CA GLY A 29 -12.94 35.70 9.70
C GLY A 29 -12.58 34.70 10.80
N ALA A 30 -12.75 33.39 10.59
CA ALA A 30 -12.33 32.39 11.57
C ALA A 30 -10.81 32.31 11.69
N ASN A 31 -10.30 32.12 12.91
CA ASN A 31 -8.87 31.96 13.15
C ASN A 31 -8.36 30.62 12.56
N PRO A 32 -7.42 30.62 11.60
CA PRO A 32 -6.91 29.40 10.96
C PRO A 32 -6.34 28.36 11.93
N MET A 33 -5.70 28.81 13.01
CA MET A 33 -5.11 27.91 14.00
C MET A 33 -6.17 27.17 14.82
N VAL A 34 -7.30 27.84 15.11
CA VAL A 34 -8.43 27.22 15.81
C VAL A 34 -9.13 26.22 14.89
N VAL A 35 -9.33 26.57 13.62
CA VAL A 35 -9.90 25.67 12.60
C VAL A 35 -9.04 24.41 12.46
N LYS A 36 -7.72 24.56 12.30
CA LYS A 36 -6.77 23.43 12.25
C LYS A 36 -6.89 22.53 13.47
N LYS A 37 -6.91 23.12 14.68
CA LYS A 37 -7.02 22.35 15.94
C LYS A 37 -8.36 21.62 16.05
N GLY A 38 -9.43 22.22 15.55
CA GLY A 38 -10.75 21.59 15.47
C GLY A 38 -10.76 20.40 14.51
N ILE A 39 -10.20 20.58 13.31
CA ILE A 39 -10.06 19.52 12.30
C ILE A 39 -9.25 18.36 12.87
N GLN A 40 -8.12 18.61 13.52
CA GLN A 40 -7.29 17.54 14.10
C GLN A 40 -8.09 16.70 15.11
N LYS A 41 -8.77 17.34 16.05
CA LYS A 41 -9.60 16.63 17.05
C LYS A 41 -10.74 15.83 16.41
N ALA A 42 -11.31 16.34 15.32
CA ALA A 42 -12.36 15.64 14.59
C ALA A 42 -11.79 14.41 13.88
N VAL A 43 -10.63 14.54 13.24
CA VAL A 43 -9.90 13.43 12.59
C VAL A 43 -9.53 12.36 13.62
N ASP A 44 -8.98 12.74 14.77
CA ASP A 44 -8.59 11.79 15.82
C ASP A 44 -9.80 10.95 16.28
N LYS A 45 -10.96 11.58 16.49
CA LYS A 45 -12.20 10.88 16.82
C LYS A 45 -12.72 10.01 15.68
N ALA A 46 -12.61 10.48 14.44
CA ALA A 46 -13.01 9.71 13.27
C ALA A 46 -12.17 8.45 13.12
N VAL A 47 -10.84 8.56 13.26
CA VAL A 47 -9.91 7.42 13.24
C VAL A 47 -10.23 6.42 14.37
N ALA A 48 -10.46 6.91 15.60
CA ALA A 48 -10.84 6.04 16.71
C ALA A 48 -12.14 5.26 16.42
N SER A 49 -13.14 5.91 15.82
CA SER A 49 -14.38 5.25 15.41
C SER A 49 -14.16 4.22 14.30
N ILE A 50 -13.32 4.53 13.31
CA ILE A 50 -12.99 3.60 12.21
C ILE A 50 -12.34 2.33 12.79
N VAL A 51 -11.36 2.49 13.69
CA VAL A 51 -10.70 1.35 14.36
C VAL A 51 -11.70 0.54 15.18
N ALA A 52 -12.61 1.18 15.92
CA ALA A 52 -13.63 0.50 16.70
C ALA A 52 -14.63 -0.30 15.84
N ASN A 53 -14.87 0.13 14.61
CA ASN A 53 -15.76 -0.55 13.66
C ASN A 53 -15.00 -1.49 12.70
N ALA A 54 -13.67 -1.57 12.80
CA ALA A 54 -12.87 -2.41 11.94
C ALA A 54 -13.18 -3.89 12.21
N LYS A 55 -13.50 -4.62 11.14
CA LYS A 55 -13.71 -6.06 11.20
C LYS A 55 -12.42 -6.76 10.83
N LYS A 56 -11.94 -7.65 11.72
CA LYS A 56 -10.88 -8.60 11.35
C LYS A 56 -11.40 -9.48 10.22
N MET A 57 -10.57 -9.67 9.19
CA MET A 57 -10.85 -10.64 8.15
C MET A 57 -10.79 -12.05 8.74
N ASN A 58 -11.84 -12.84 8.51
CA ASN A 58 -11.95 -14.20 9.00
C ASN A 58 -12.24 -15.13 7.83
N GLY A 59 -11.17 -15.63 7.20
CA GLY A 59 -11.25 -16.62 6.14
C GLY A 59 -11.07 -16.04 4.73
N MET A 60 -11.05 -16.95 3.75
CA MET A 60 -10.71 -16.63 2.36
C MET A 60 -11.75 -15.76 1.66
N ASP A 61 -13.03 -15.89 2.00
CA ASP A 61 -14.11 -15.11 1.37
C ASP A 61 -13.95 -13.60 1.63
N ASP A 62 -13.42 -13.23 2.79
CA ASP A 62 -13.14 -11.83 3.12
C ASP A 62 -11.97 -11.29 2.28
N ILE A 63 -10.94 -12.10 2.05
CA ILE A 63 -9.77 -11.75 1.22
C ILE A 63 -10.18 -11.60 -0.24
N VAL A 64 -10.95 -12.55 -0.79
CA VAL A 64 -11.50 -12.47 -2.15
C VAL A 64 -12.29 -11.18 -2.30
N ARG A 65 -13.21 -10.90 -1.38
CA ARG A 65 -14.05 -9.70 -1.44
C ARG A 65 -13.22 -8.41 -1.42
N VAL A 66 -12.23 -8.31 -0.54
CA VAL A 66 -11.36 -7.11 -0.48
C VAL A 66 -10.54 -6.97 -1.75
N GLY A 67 -9.93 -8.06 -2.23
CA GLY A 67 -9.17 -8.07 -3.49
C GLY A 67 -10.01 -7.69 -4.70
N THR A 68 -11.23 -8.22 -4.80
CA THR A 68 -12.19 -7.88 -5.85
C THR A 68 -12.59 -6.42 -5.82
N ILE A 69 -12.89 -5.86 -4.63
CA ILE A 69 -13.27 -4.45 -4.52
C ILE A 69 -12.10 -3.53 -4.89
N SER A 70 -10.88 -3.86 -4.46
CA SER A 70 -9.69 -3.07 -4.73
C SER A 70 -9.29 -3.11 -6.21
N ALA A 71 -9.32 -4.29 -6.83
CA ALA A 71 -8.99 -4.46 -8.25
C ALA A 71 -10.14 -4.09 -9.20
N GLY A 72 -11.38 -4.06 -8.72
CA GLY A 72 -12.58 -3.92 -9.55
C GLY A 72 -12.92 -5.15 -10.38
N ASP A 73 -12.28 -6.29 -10.12
CA ASP A 73 -12.40 -7.53 -10.91
C ASP A 73 -12.48 -8.77 -9.99
N GLU A 74 -13.51 -9.61 -10.19
CA GLU A 74 -13.69 -10.86 -9.45
C GLU A 74 -12.59 -11.89 -9.71
N LEU A 75 -12.08 -11.94 -10.94
CA LEU A 75 -11.05 -12.89 -11.35
C LEU A 75 -9.72 -12.56 -10.66
N VAL A 76 -9.35 -11.28 -10.61
CA VAL A 76 -8.16 -10.81 -9.90
C VAL A 76 -8.29 -11.06 -8.39
N GLY A 77 -9.45 -10.78 -7.80
CA GLY A 77 -9.68 -11.07 -6.37
C GLY A 77 -9.54 -12.55 -6.01
N LYS A 78 -9.99 -13.46 -6.88
CA LYS A 78 -9.81 -14.91 -6.71
C LYS A 78 -8.33 -15.31 -6.81
N LEU A 79 -7.60 -14.80 -7.80
CA LEU A 79 -6.17 -15.08 -7.96
C LEU A 79 -5.35 -14.62 -6.76
N ILE A 80 -5.64 -13.43 -6.21
CA ILE A 80 -5.00 -12.91 -4.99
C ILE A 80 -5.28 -13.82 -3.80
N ALA A 81 -6.54 -14.26 -3.63
CA ALA A 81 -6.90 -15.16 -2.53
C ALA A 81 -6.22 -16.54 -2.66
N ASP A 82 -6.13 -17.09 -3.87
CA ASP A 82 -5.42 -18.34 -4.12
C ASP A 82 -3.91 -18.21 -3.83
N ALA A 83 -3.30 -17.09 -4.19
CA ALA A 83 -1.92 -16.78 -3.83
C ALA A 83 -1.74 -16.66 -2.31
N MET A 84 -2.61 -15.90 -1.63
CA MET A 84 -2.65 -15.77 -0.15
C MET A 84 -3.00 -17.07 0.59
N LYS A 85 -3.51 -18.09 -0.10
CA LYS A 85 -3.74 -19.43 0.47
C LYS A 85 -2.48 -20.27 0.40
N LYS A 86 -1.74 -20.16 -0.71
CA LYS A 86 -0.49 -20.88 -0.93
C LYS A 86 0.65 -20.30 -0.11
N VAL A 87 0.62 -18.98 0.09
CA VAL A 87 1.58 -18.21 0.87
C VAL A 87 0.96 -17.95 2.26
N THR A 88 1.67 -18.18 3.35
CA THR A 88 1.17 -17.83 4.70
C THR A 88 0.94 -16.31 4.84
N ALA A 89 0.22 -15.86 5.86
CA ALA A 89 -0.12 -14.44 6.05
C ALA A 89 1.08 -13.47 6.05
N ASP A 90 2.28 -13.96 6.37
CA ASP A 90 3.53 -13.19 6.39
C ASP A 90 4.33 -13.25 5.08
N GLY A 91 3.86 -13.97 4.06
CA GLY A 91 4.60 -14.10 2.82
C GLY A 91 4.27 -13.02 1.80
N VAL A 92 5.17 -12.89 0.83
CA VAL A 92 5.18 -11.80 -0.14
C VAL A 92 4.57 -12.31 -1.45
N ILE A 93 3.69 -11.51 -2.05
CA ILE A 93 3.21 -11.71 -3.42
C ILE A 93 3.91 -10.71 -4.32
N THR A 94 4.58 -11.22 -5.35
CA THR A 94 5.14 -10.42 -6.45
C THR A 94 4.27 -10.61 -7.69
N VAL A 95 4.11 -9.54 -8.47
CA VAL A 95 3.38 -9.56 -9.74
C VAL A 95 4.36 -9.36 -10.87
N GLU A 96 4.42 -10.33 -11.79
CA GLU A 96 5.28 -10.29 -12.97
C GLU A 96 4.45 -10.35 -14.26
N GLU A 97 4.97 -9.75 -15.34
CA GLU A 97 4.32 -9.81 -16.64
C GLU A 97 4.59 -11.16 -17.31
N SER A 98 3.53 -11.93 -17.54
CA SER A 98 3.61 -13.22 -18.23
C SER A 98 3.89 -13.01 -19.72
N LYS A 99 4.79 -13.83 -20.30
CA LYS A 99 5.00 -13.90 -21.75
C LYS A 99 3.85 -14.58 -22.51
N SER A 100 2.87 -15.11 -21.78
CA SER A 100 1.67 -15.77 -22.31
C SER A 100 0.41 -15.00 -21.93
N ALA A 101 -0.71 -15.28 -22.59
CA ALA A 101 -2.00 -14.65 -22.28
C ALA A 101 -2.63 -15.17 -20.96
N GLU A 102 -2.07 -16.21 -20.36
CA GLU A 102 -2.59 -16.80 -19.14
C GLU A 102 -1.91 -16.20 -17.90
N THR A 103 -2.73 -15.85 -16.91
CA THR A 103 -2.28 -15.47 -15.57
C THR A 103 -2.26 -16.70 -14.68
N TYR A 104 -1.09 -17.04 -14.15
CA TYR A 104 -0.91 -18.16 -13.23
C TYR A 104 -0.23 -17.70 -11.94
N CYS A 105 -0.36 -18.51 -10.90
CA CYS A 105 0.24 -18.25 -9.58
C CYS A 105 1.23 -19.37 -9.26
N GLU A 106 2.52 -19.02 -9.22
CA GLU A 106 3.62 -19.87 -8.82
C GLU A 106 4.12 -19.47 -7.44
N VAL A 107 4.55 -20.45 -6.64
CA VAL A 107 5.15 -20.20 -5.32
C VAL A 107 6.64 -20.40 -5.49
N VAL A 108 7.41 -19.33 -5.30
CA VAL A 108 8.87 -19.39 -5.31
C VAL A 108 9.38 -19.34 -3.88
N GLU A 109 10.27 -20.25 -3.51
CA GLU A 109 10.97 -20.18 -2.23
C GLU A 109 11.98 -19.02 -2.29
N GLY A 110 11.73 -17.99 -1.47
CA GLY A 110 12.54 -16.77 -1.45
C GLY A 110 12.53 -16.10 -0.07
N MET A 111 13.29 -15.00 0.06
CA MET A 111 13.41 -14.25 1.30
C MET A 111 13.41 -12.75 1.00
N GLN A 112 12.64 -11.97 1.77
CA GLN A 112 12.60 -10.51 1.69
C GLN A 112 12.97 -9.89 3.04
N PHE A 113 13.60 -8.71 2.98
CA PHE A 113 13.90 -7.86 4.13
C PHE A 113 13.35 -6.45 3.90
N ASP A 114 12.98 -5.75 4.98
CA ASP A 114 12.59 -4.33 4.95
C ASP A 114 13.81 -3.39 4.79
N ARG A 115 14.65 -3.66 3.80
CA ARG A 115 15.83 -2.86 3.44
C ARG A 115 15.97 -2.81 1.92
N GLY A 116 16.03 -1.59 1.38
CA GLY A 116 16.23 -1.34 -0.05
C GLY A 116 17.69 -1.07 -0.44
N TYR A 117 17.89 -0.64 -1.68
CA TYR A 117 19.19 -0.22 -2.19
C TYR A 117 19.72 1.04 -1.47
N ILE A 118 21.05 1.14 -1.33
CA ILE A 118 21.70 2.23 -0.60
C ILE A 118 21.72 3.53 -1.42
N SER A 119 21.74 3.41 -2.75
CA SER A 119 21.89 4.53 -3.67
C SER A 119 20.88 4.45 -4.81
N PRO A 120 20.21 5.56 -5.19
CA PRO A 120 19.29 5.60 -6.33
C PRO A 120 19.93 5.19 -7.67
N TYR A 121 21.26 5.25 -7.79
CA TYR A 121 21.99 4.78 -8.97
C TYR A 121 21.98 3.26 -9.14
N MET A 122 21.47 2.51 -8.14
CA MET A 122 21.32 1.06 -8.22
C MET A 122 20.01 0.63 -8.91
N VAL A 123 19.15 1.59 -9.28
CA VAL A 123 17.90 1.33 -10.00
C VAL A 123 18.21 0.83 -11.42
N THR A 124 17.59 -0.28 -11.79
CA THR A 124 17.69 -0.86 -13.14
C THR A 124 16.39 -0.66 -13.93
N ASP A 125 15.24 -0.70 -13.25
CA ASP A 125 13.94 -0.32 -13.81
C ASP A 125 13.58 1.08 -13.32
N THR A 126 13.78 2.08 -14.18
CA THR A 126 13.53 3.50 -13.84
C THR A 126 12.06 3.86 -13.77
N ASP A 127 11.18 3.06 -14.37
CA ASP A 127 9.75 3.32 -14.38
C ASP A 127 9.11 2.87 -13.07
N LYS A 128 9.56 1.71 -12.56
CA LYS A 128 9.11 1.16 -11.27
C LYS A 128 9.99 1.60 -10.08
N MET A 129 11.16 2.18 -10.34
CA MET A 129 12.18 2.50 -9.33
C MET A 129 12.66 1.24 -8.58
N GLU A 130 12.95 0.17 -9.33
CA GLU A 130 13.35 -1.13 -8.80
C GLU A 130 14.78 -1.50 -9.23
N ALA A 131 15.47 -2.29 -8.39
CA ALA A 131 16.77 -2.85 -8.67
C ALA A 131 16.62 -4.37 -8.90
N ILE A 132 16.66 -4.77 -10.17
CA ILE A 132 16.45 -6.14 -10.65
C ILE A 132 17.81 -6.70 -11.10
N ILE A 133 18.29 -7.74 -10.43
CA ILE A 133 19.58 -8.39 -10.72
C ILE A 133 19.32 -9.88 -10.96
N GLU A 134 19.40 -10.30 -12.22
CA GLU A 134 19.31 -11.72 -12.61
C GLU A 134 20.66 -12.43 -12.35
N ASP A 135 20.60 -13.67 -11.86
CA ASP A 135 21.77 -14.52 -11.55
C ASP A 135 22.88 -13.83 -10.73
N GLY A 136 22.47 -12.97 -9.79
CA GLY A 136 23.38 -12.18 -8.95
C GLY A 136 24.06 -12.98 -7.84
N LEU A 137 25.29 -12.59 -7.50
CA LEU A 137 25.99 -13.09 -6.31
C LEU A 137 25.65 -12.23 -5.08
N ILE A 138 25.36 -12.88 -3.95
CA ILE A 138 25.03 -12.20 -2.68
C ILE A 138 26.30 -12.09 -1.82
N LEU A 139 26.70 -10.87 -1.47
CA LEU A 139 27.75 -10.61 -0.47
C LEU A 139 27.13 -10.32 0.89
N ILE A 140 27.45 -11.14 1.89
CA ILE A 140 26.97 -10.98 3.28
C ILE A 140 28.16 -10.70 4.19
N THR A 141 28.09 -9.63 4.98
CA THR A 141 29.07 -9.30 6.01
C THR A 141 28.39 -8.67 7.21
N ASP A 142 28.92 -8.94 8.41
CA ASP A 142 28.48 -8.36 9.67
C ASP A 142 29.19 -7.02 9.98
N LYS A 143 30.23 -6.68 9.21
CA LYS A 143 31.01 -5.45 9.36
C LYS A 143 30.62 -4.39 8.35
N LYS A 144 30.75 -3.13 8.75
CA LYS A 144 30.65 -2.00 7.79
C LYS A 144 31.75 -2.13 6.74
N ILE A 145 31.36 -2.06 5.48
CA ILE A 145 32.29 -1.90 4.35
C ILE A 145 32.58 -0.39 4.25
N SER A 146 33.85 -0.01 4.33
CA SER A 146 34.34 1.36 4.17
C SER A 146 35.23 1.47 2.95
#